data_AF-Q7ZAI2-F1
#
_entry.id   AF-Q7ZAI2-F1
#
_cell.length_a   1.000
_cell.length_b   1.000
_cell.length_c   1.000
_cell.angle_alpha   90.00
_cell.angle_beta   90.00
_cell.angle_gamma   90.00
#
_symmetry.space_group_name_H-M   'P 1'
#
loop_
_entity.id
_entity.type
_entity.pdbx_description
1 polymer ?
#
loop_
_entity_poly.entity_id
_entity_poly.type
_entity_poly.pdbx_seq_one_letter_code
_entity_poly.pdbx_strand_id
1 'polypeptide(L)'
;MSVSDEHADDGHGEHHLPATEDWPHGFGEASWWPFVTAIGGSGIYVSAALLVLSMGENALVSQTVGAGAMAGSVGLFLVGIYGWLYHAFVSDFWERGTDYHSDKTLKFAMLLFLGSEIATFGAGFVYYFIVRGGEVWAQAAVPEVFGSLVIVNTLILIASSVTLHYSHIALRNGNRSRFLKLLGTTLLLGIVFIGGQVYEYYEFIVHKGFSIGGGIYGSAFYGLTGLHGLHVTMG
;
A
#
# COMPACT_ATOMS: atom_id res chain seq x y z
N MET A 1 -40.75 -57.89 39.42
CA MET A 1 -41.83 -58.38 38.55
C MET A 1 -42.96 -57.36 38.65
N SER A 2 -43.16 -56.57 37.59
CA SER A 2 -44.33 -55.72 37.23
C SER A 2 -45.07 -54.95 38.34
N VAL A 3 -45.12 -53.61 38.27
CA VAL A 3 -46.33 -52.82 37.89
C VAL A 3 -45.87 -51.46 37.33
N SER A 4 -46.56 -50.99 36.30
CA SER A 4 -46.50 -49.71 35.59
C SER A 4 -46.93 -48.49 36.42
N ASP A 5 -46.39 -47.31 36.14
CA ASP A 5 -47.07 -46.03 36.40
C ASP A 5 -46.92 -45.08 35.20
N GLU A 6 -48.04 -44.43 34.88
CA GLU A 6 -48.28 -43.48 33.80
C GLU A 6 -47.69 -42.08 34.10
N HIS A 7 -47.40 -41.36 33.01
CA HIS A 7 -47.41 -39.90 32.82
C HIS A 7 -47.12 -38.94 33.99
N ALA A 8 -46.01 -38.20 33.87
CA ALA A 8 -45.96 -36.77 34.21
C ALA A 8 -44.99 -36.06 33.27
N ASP A 9 -45.57 -35.20 32.43
CA ASP A 9 -44.93 -34.10 31.71
C ASP A 9 -44.42 -33.10 32.74
N ASP A 10 -43.11 -32.94 32.85
CA ASP A 10 -42.50 -31.83 33.59
C ASP A 10 -41.48 -31.14 32.67
N GLY A 11 -42.03 -30.18 31.92
CA GLY A 11 -41.28 -29.16 31.21
C GLY A 11 -40.43 -28.35 32.18
N HIS A 12 -39.20 -28.79 32.41
CA HIS A 12 -38.14 -27.93 32.89
C HIS A 12 -37.50 -27.25 31.68
N GLY A 13 -38.16 -26.18 31.23
CA GLY A 13 -37.53 -25.19 30.38
C GLY A 13 -36.29 -24.67 31.09
N GLU A 14 -35.12 -25.12 30.65
CA GLU A 14 -33.89 -24.38 30.89
C GLU A 14 -34.15 -22.97 30.40
N HIS A 15 -34.26 -22.04 31.33
CA HIS A 15 -34.40 -20.61 31.05
C HIS A 15 -33.03 -20.12 30.59
N HIS A 16 -32.62 -20.54 29.39
CA HIS A 16 -31.61 -19.84 28.63
C HIS A 16 -32.19 -18.43 28.43
N LEU A 17 -31.52 -17.43 29.00
CA LEU A 17 -31.78 -16.05 28.62
C LEU A 17 -31.76 -16.03 27.09
N PRO A 18 -32.80 -15.49 26.41
CA PRO A 18 -32.78 -15.41 24.97
C PRO A 18 -31.46 -14.75 24.59
N ALA A 19 -30.67 -15.44 23.76
CA ALA A 19 -29.37 -14.96 23.35
C ALA A 19 -29.54 -13.51 22.88
N THR A 20 -28.88 -12.58 23.56
CA THR A 20 -28.87 -11.17 23.16
C THR A 20 -28.14 -10.96 21.82
N GLU A 21 -27.77 -12.05 21.14
CA GLU A 21 -26.91 -12.11 19.95
C GLU A 21 -27.57 -12.81 18.74
N ASP A 22 -28.88 -13.06 18.76
CA ASP A 22 -29.58 -13.68 17.61
C ASP A 22 -30.09 -12.68 16.56
N TRP A 23 -29.67 -11.40 16.64
CA TRP A 23 -29.98 -10.42 15.60
C TRP A 23 -28.86 -10.41 14.56
N PRO A 24 -29.14 -10.56 13.25
CA PRO A 24 -28.11 -10.28 12.25
C PRO A 24 -27.64 -8.85 12.49
N HIS A 25 -26.35 -8.67 12.82
CA HIS A 25 -25.78 -7.33 12.99
C HIS A 25 -25.92 -6.57 11.66
N GLY A 26 -27.05 -5.88 11.51
CA GLY A 26 -27.36 -5.06 10.35
C GLY A 26 -26.48 -3.84 10.43
N PHE A 27 -25.47 -3.75 9.56
CA PHE A 27 -24.80 -2.51 9.15
C PHE A 27 -24.52 -1.48 10.27
N GLY A 28 -24.18 -1.94 11.48
CA GLY A 28 -24.00 -1.09 12.68
C GLY A 28 -22.63 -0.40 12.76
N GLU A 29 -21.67 -0.82 11.91
CA GLU A 29 -20.35 -0.19 11.78
C GLU A 29 -20.19 0.35 10.36
N ALA A 30 -21.17 1.12 9.87
CA ALA A 30 -21.04 1.82 8.61
C ALA A 30 -19.90 2.84 8.71
N SER A 31 -18.69 2.41 8.37
CA SER A 31 -17.52 3.27 8.28
C SER A 31 -17.74 4.26 7.14
N TRP A 32 -17.63 5.55 7.44
CA TRP A 32 -17.70 6.61 6.44
C TRP A 32 -16.38 6.79 5.67
N TRP A 33 -15.30 6.18 6.17
CA TRP A 33 -13.96 6.32 5.63
C TRP A 33 -13.78 5.83 4.18
N PRO A 34 -14.45 4.75 3.72
CA PRO A 34 -14.45 4.39 2.30
C PRO A 34 -15.00 5.49 1.40
N PHE A 35 -16.05 6.21 1.81
CA PHE A 35 -16.61 7.32 1.03
C PHE A 35 -15.65 8.52 1.02
N VAL A 36 -15.08 8.88 2.16
CA VAL A 36 -14.08 9.95 2.26
C VAL A 36 -12.86 9.64 1.37
N THR A 37 -12.37 8.39 1.43
CA THR A 37 -11.26 7.91 0.61
C THR A 37 -11.62 7.95 -0.88
N ALA A 38 -12.82 7.50 -1.26
CA ALA A 38 -13.27 7.53 -2.65
C ALA A 38 -13.41 8.97 -3.20
N ILE A 39 -13.92 9.90 -2.40
CA ILE A 39 -14.02 11.32 -2.77
C ILE A 39 -12.61 11.93 -2.91
N GLY A 40 -11.71 11.67 -1.97
CA GLY A 40 -10.31 12.10 -2.07
C GLY A 40 -9.63 11.53 -3.31
N GLY A 41 -9.76 10.23 -3.54
CA GLY A 41 -9.16 9.51 -4.67
C GLY A 41 -9.69 10.00 -6.02
N SER A 42 -11.01 10.11 -6.17
CA SER A 42 -11.61 10.69 -7.39
C SER A 42 -11.23 12.17 -7.57
N GLY A 43 -11.16 12.93 -6.48
CA GLY A 43 -10.69 14.31 -6.47
C GLY A 43 -9.27 14.48 -7.00
N ILE A 44 -8.36 13.52 -6.73
CA ILE A 44 -6.98 13.54 -7.28
C ILE A 44 -7.01 13.51 -8.81
N TYR A 45 -7.83 12.67 -9.44
CA TYR A 45 -7.92 12.61 -10.91
C TYR A 45 -8.47 13.91 -11.50
N VAL A 46 -9.55 14.44 -10.91
CA VAL A 46 -10.18 15.69 -11.37
C VAL A 46 -9.23 16.87 -11.21
N SER A 47 -8.58 16.99 -10.06
CA SER A 47 -7.63 18.08 -9.78
C SER A 47 -6.34 17.98 -10.60
N ALA A 48 -5.84 16.77 -10.87
CA ALA A 48 -4.73 16.56 -11.81
C ALA A 48 -5.11 17.01 -13.23
N ALA A 49 -6.32 16.69 -13.70
CA ALA A 49 -6.81 17.17 -14.99
C ALA A 49 -6.93 18.71 -15.02
N LEU A 50 -7.47 19.32 -13.96
CA LEU A 50 -7.54 20.78 -13.83
C LEU A 50 -6.15 21.44 -13.81
N LEU A 51 -5.17 20.83 -13.14
CA LEU A 51 -3.78 21.29 -13.14
C LEU A 51 -3.19 21.28 -14.56
N VAL A 52 -3.35 20.18 -15.29
CA VAL A 52 -2.87 20.08 -16.68
C VAL A 52 -3.56 21.12 -17.57
N LEU A 53 -4.88 21.28 -17.43
CA LEU A 53 -5.64 22.28 -18.19
C LEU A 53 -5.28 23.73 -17.81
N SER A 54 -4.85 23.97 -16.57
CA SER A 54 -4.40 25.29 -16.12
C SER A 54 -3.05 25.72 -16.72
N MET A 55 -2.28 24.77 -17.27
CA MET A 55 -0.99 25.04 -17.92
C MET A 55 -1.16 25.43 -19.41
N GLY A 56 -2.36 25.32 -19.96
CA GLY A 56 -2.65 25.67 -21.35
C GLY A 56 -2.98 27.15 -21.56
N GLU A 57 -2.93 27.60 -22.82
CA GLU A 57 -3.24 28.99 -23.19
C GLU A 57 -4.69 29.41 -22.86
N ASN A 58 -5.63 28.45 -22.84
CA ASN A 58 -7.04 28.64 -22.48
C ASN A 58 -7.35 28.06 -21.10
N ALA A 59 -6.66 28.56 -20.06
CA ALA A 59 -6.80 28.04 -18.71
C ALA A 59 -8.22 28.27 -18.15
N LEU A 60 -8.91 27.17 -17.81
CA LEU A 60 -10.23 27.20 -17.16
C LEU A 60 -10.18 27.65 -15.70
N VAL A 61 -9.06 27.37 -15.03
CA VAL A 61 -8.78 27.73 -13.63
C VAL A 61 -7.34 28.21 -13.51
N SER A 62 -7.06 29.06 -12.52
CA SER A 62 -5.68 29.46 -12.24
C SER A 62 -4.85 28.28 -11.73
N GLN A 63 -3.55 28.32 -12.00
CA GLN A 63 -2.63 27.26 -11.56
C GLN A 63 -2.62 27.07 -10.04
N THR A 64 -2.82 28.14 -9.27
CA THR A 64 -2.94 28.09 -7.82
C THR A 64 -4.20 27.36 -7.36
N VAL A 65 -5.33 27.56 -8.06
CA VAL A 65 -6.59 26.84 -7.78
C VAL A 65 -6.44 25.37 -8.11
N GLY A 66 -5.85 25.03 -9.27
CA GLY A 66 -5.56 23.64 -9.62
C GLY A 66 -4.64 22.96 -8.59
N ALA A 67 -3.55 23.63 -8.19
CA ALA A 67 -2.61 23.09 -7.22
C ALA A 67 -3.22 22.94 -5.82
N GLY A 68 -4.03 23.92 -5.40
CA GLY A 68 -4.78 23.87 -4.15
C GLY A 68 -5.80 22.72 -4.14
N ALA A 69 -6.53 22.52 -5.24
CA ALA A 69 -7.47 21.41 -5.38
C ALA A 69 -6.76 20.05 -5.32
N MET A 70 -5.58 19.93 -5.93
CA MET A 70 -4.75 18.72 -5.87
C MET A 70 -4.28 18.44 -4.45
N ALA A 71 -3.69 19.43 -3.78
CA ALA A 71 -3.24 19.30 -2.40
C ALA A 71 -4.40 18.94 -1.45
N GLY A 72 -5.56 19.59 -1.62
CA GLY A 72 -6.76 19.29 -0.85
C GLY A 72 -7.30 17.87 -1.08
N SER A 73 -7.32 17.42 -2.34
CA SER A 73 -7.77 16.06 -2.69
C SER A 73 -6.83 14.99 -2.15
N VAL A 74 -5.51 15.20 -2.25
CA VAL A 74 -4.51 14.32 -1.63
C VAL A 74 -4.66 14.29 -0.11
N GLY A 75 -4.83 15.46 0.53
CA GLY A 75 -5.06 15.54 1.97
C GLY A 75 -6.32 14.77 2.40
N LEU A 76 -7.43 14.92 1.68
CA LEU A 76 -8.67 14.20 1.93
C LEU A 76 -8.51 12.69 1.76
N PHE A 77 -7.79 12.26 0.72
CA PHE A 77 -7.48 10.85 0.48
C PHE A 77 -6.66 10.24 1.63
N LEU A 78 -5.61 10.94 2.07
CA LEU A 78 -4.75 10.49 3.17
C LEU A 78 -5.51 10.43 4.51
N VAL A 79 -6.36 11.42 4.79
CA VAL A 79 -7.24 11.40 5.96
C VAL A 79 -8.24 10.24 5.89
N GLY A 80 -8.78 9.98 4.70
CA GLY A 80 -9.65 8.84 4.43
C GLY A 80 -8.99 7.50 4.75
N ILE A 81 -7.80 7.26 4.17
CA ILE A 81 -7.03 6.03 4.42
C ILE A 81 -6.64 5.92 5.90
N TYR A 82 -6.14 6.99 6.51
CA TYR A 82 -5.76 6.99 7.92
C TYR A 82 -6.94 6.60 8.81
N GLY A 83 -8.10 7.23 8.62
CA GLY A 83 -9.29 6.91 9.39
C GLY A 83 -9.79 5.49 9.15
N TRP A 84 -9.70 4.99 7.91
CA TRP A 84 -10.05 3.62 7.59
C TRP A 84 -9.12 2.63 8.30
N LEU A 85 -7.80 2.82 8.22
CA LEU A 85 -6.82 1.96 8.87
C LEU A 85 -6.92 2.01 10.40
N TYR A 86 -7.20 3.19 10.95
CA TYR A 86 -7.42 3.34 12.39
C TYR A 86 -8.62 2.51 12.86
N HIS A 87 -9.74 2.58 12.14
CA HIS A 87 -10.93 1.79 12.46
C HIS A 87 -10.69 0.28 12.27
N ALA A 88 -9.94 -0.10 11.23
CA ALA A 88 -9.68 -1.49 10.91
C ALA A 88 -8.73 -2.18 11.91
N PHE A 89 -7.75 -1.47 12.47
CA PHE A 89 -6.69 -2.10 13.27
C PHE A 89 -6.58 -1.56 14.70
N VAL A 90 -6.81 -0.26 14.91
CA VAL A 90 -6.57 0.37 16.22
C VAL A 90 -7.80 0.25 17.10
N SER A 91 -8.99 0.64 16.63
CA SER A 91 -10.21 0.50 17.44
C SER A 91 -10.54 -0.97 17.69
N ASP A 92 -10.41 -1.82 16.67
CA ASP A 92 -10.66 -3.26 16.81
C ASP A 92 -9.75 -3.90 17.87
N PHE A 93 -8.48 -3.49 17.96
CA PHE A 93 -7.56 -3.93 19.02
C PHE A 93 -8.04 -3.57 20.44
N TRP A 94 -8.72 -2.44 20.62
CA TRP A 94 -9.20 -1.98 21.92
C TRP A 94 -10.60 -2.51 22.27
N GLU A 95 -11.46 -2.75 21.28
CA GLU A 95 -12.87 -3.12 21.49
C GLU A 95 -13.11 -4.62 21.44
N ARG A 96 -12.35 -5.37 20.63
CA ARG A 96 -12.52 -6.82 20.46
C ARG A 96 -11.22 -7.53 20.82
N GLY A 97 -11.21 -8.23 21.94
CA GLY A 97 -10.07 -9.07 22.32
C GLY A 97 -9.87 -10.20 21.31
N THR A 98 -8.98 -10.02 20.33
CA THR A 98 -8.48 -11.05 19.38
C THR A 98 -9.54 -12.03 18.85
N ASP A 99 -10.79 -11.60 18.63
CA ASP A 99 -11.77 -12.50 18.04
C ASP A 99 -11.34 -12.80 16.61
N TYR A 100 -11.07 -14.09 16.41
CA TYR A 100 -10.31 -14.65 15.31
C TYR A 100 -11.12 -14.56 14.02
N HIS A 101 -11.20 -13.36 13.41
CA HIS A 101 -11.53 -13.23 12.01
C HIS A 101 -10.60 -14.18 11.24
N SER A 102 -11.18 -15.09 10.46
CA SER A 102 -10.48 -16.22 9.82
C SER A 102 -9.16 -15.78 9.20
N ASP A 103 -8.05 -16.05 9.89
CA ASP A 103 -6.66 -15.78 9.49
C ASP A 103 -6.38 -16.18 8.03
N LYS A 104 -7.09 -17.21 7.56
CA LYS A 104 -7.04 -17.69 6.18
C LYS A 104 -7.57 -16.67 5.17
N THR A 105 -8.65 -15.96 5.47
CA THR A 105 -9.26 -14.97 4.57
C THR A 105 -8.35 -13.75 4.39
N LEU A 106 -7.78 -13.23 5.47
CA LEU A 106 -6.85 -12.09 5.41
C LEU A 106 -5.55 -12.44 4.68
N LYS A 107 -4.99 -13.63 4.94
CA LYS A 107 -3.83 -14.15 4.20
C LYS A 107 -4.13 -14.32 2.72
N PHE A 108 -5.30 -14.85 2.38
CA PHE A 108 -5.71 -15.01 0.98
C PHE A 108 -5.90 -13.66 0.28
N ALA A 109 -6.53 -12.69 0.95
CA ALA A 109 -6.67 -11.33 0.42
C ALA A 109 -5.31 -10.66 0.18
N MET A 110 -4.37 -10.81 1.12
CA MET A 110 -2.98 -10.32 0.96
C MET A 110 -2.27 -11.01 -0.22
N LEU A 111 -2.44 -12.33 -0.40
CA LEU A 111 -1.87 -13.03 -1.55
C LEU A 111 -2.44 -12.57 -2.89
N LEU A 112 -3.76 -12.33 -2.97
CA LEU A 112 -4.39 -11.79 -4.17
C LEU A 112 -3.90 -10.36 -4.46
N PHE A 113 -3.78 -9.53 -3.43
CA PHE A 113 -3.21 -8.18 -3.54
C PHE A 113 -1.76 -8.21 -4.04
N LEU A 114 -0.90 -9.07 -3.47
CA LEU A 114 0.46 -9.26 -4.00
C LEU A 114 0.45 -9.77 -5.45
N GLY A 115 -0.50 -10.64 -5.79
CA GLY A 115 -0.71 -11.12 -7.15
C GLY A 115 -1.03 -9.99 -8.14
N SER A 116 -1.87 -9.02 -7.74
CA SER A 116 -2.17 -7.85 -8.58
C SER A 116 -0.98 -6.91 -8.72
N GLU A 117 -0.16 -6.74 -7.68
CA GLU A 117 1.06 -5.94 -7.78
C GLU A 117 2.10 -6.59 -8.70
N ILE A 118 2.29 -7.92 -8.60
CA ILE A 118 3.15 -8.67 -9.52
C ILE A 118 2.67 -8.51 -10.97
N ALA A 119 1.36 -8.57 -11.22
CA ALA A 119 0.80 -8.35 -12.55
C ALA A 119 1.05 -6.91 -13.04
N THR A 120 0.92 -5.91 -12.17
CA THR A 120 1.17 -4.49 -12.49
C THR A 120 2.63 -4.24 -12.85
N PHE A 121 3.58 -4.75 -12.06
CA PHE A 121 5.01 -4.71 -12.42
C PHE A 121 5.30 -5.50 -13.69
N GLY A 122 4.67 -6.67 -13.86
CA GLY A 122 4.79 -7.49 -15.06
C GLY A 122 4.40 -6.74 -16.33
N ALA A 123 3.29 -6.00 -16.31
CA ALA A 123 2.87 -5.15 -17.41
C ALA A 123 3.89 -4.03 -17.71
N GLY A 124 4.44 -3.39 -16.68
CA GLY A 124 5.51 -2.40 -16.83
C GLY A 124 6.79 -2.99 -17.43
N PHE A 125 7.18 -4.20 -17.03
CA PHE A 125 8.33 -4.91 -17.60
C PHE A 125 8.09 -5.32 -19.06
N VAL A 126 6.88 -5.78 -19.41
CA VAL A 126 6.51 -6.04 -20.81
C VAL A 126 6.66 -4.78 -21.65
N TYR A 127 6.16 -3.64 -21.17
CA TYR A 127 6.37 -2.34 -21.82
C TYR A 127 7.86 -2.03 -22.01
N TYR A 128 8.67 -2.17 -20.96
CA TYR A 128 10.12 -1.99 -21.04
C TYR A 128 10.79 -2.90 -22.07
N PHE A 129 10.45 -4.20 -22.11
CA PHE A 129 11.05 -5.14 -23.04
C PHE A 129 10.67 -4.88 -24.50
N ILE A 130 9.44 -4.44 -24.76
CA ILE A 130 9.02 -4.00 -26.11
C ILE A 130 9.88 -2.81 -26.55
N VAL A 131 10.05 -1.81 -25.68
CA VAL A 131 10.87 -0.64 -25.96
C VAL A 131 12.34 -1.04 -26.19
N ARG A 132 12.85 -1.96 -25.37
CA ARG A 132 14.23 -2.44 -25.44
C ARG A 132 14.52 -3.27 -26.70
N GLY A 133 13.55 -4.04 -27.17
CA GLY A 133 13.66 -4.86 -28.38
C GLY A 133 13.38 -4.12 -29.68
N GLY A 134 12.85 -2.89 -29.63
CA GLY A 134 12.51 -2.09 -30.80
C GLY A 134 13.69 -1.28 -31.35
N GLU A 135 13.56 -0.83 -32.61
CA GLU A 135 14.56 0.01 -33.29
C GLU A 135 14.87 1.33 -32.58
N VAL A 136 13.92 1.82 -31.78
CA VAL A 136 14.06 3.02 -30.94
C VAL A 136 15.25 2.91 -29.97
N TRP A 137 15.52 1.71 -29.45
CA TRP A 137 16.67 1.48 -28.57
C TRP A 137 18.01 1.55 -29.32
N ALA A 138 18.05 1.05 -30.56
CA ALA A 138 19.29 0.98 -31.34
C ALA A 138 19.82 2.38 -31.75
N GLN A 139 18.95 3.40 -31.78
CA GLN A 139 19.29 4.76 -32.22
C GLN A 139 19.40 5.78 -31.08
N ALA A 140 19.00 5.43 -29.86
CA ALA A 140 19.03 6.35 -28.72
C ALA A 140 20.40 6.30 -28.01
N ALA A 141 21.02 7.47 -27.81
CA ALA A 141 22.18 7.64 -26.93
C ALA A 141 21.72 7.55 -25.47
N VAL A 142 21.44 6.33 -25.00
CA VAL A 142 20.98 6.10 -23.64
C VAL A 142 22.18 6.16 -22.68
N PRO A 143 22.18 7.05 -21.69
CA PRO A 143 23.27 7.11 -20.72
C PRO A 143 23.36 5.83 -19.92
N GLU A 144 24.58 5.48 -19.51
CA GLU A 144 24.81 4.32 -18.65
C GLU A 144 24.18 4.57 -17.27
N VAL A 145 23.11 3.83 -16.99
CA VAL A 145 22.34 3.89 -15.74
C VAL A 145 22.88 2.94 -14.67
N PHE A 146 23.74 1.98 -15.03
CA PHE A 146 24.37 1.09 -14.08
C PHE A 146 25.58 1.77 -13.45
N GLY A 147 25.63 1.82 -12.13
CA GLY A 147 26.72 2.45 -11.39
C GLY A 147 26.90 1.86 -10.01
N SER A 148 27.98 2.26 -9.33
CA SER A 148 28.28 1.83 -7.96
C SER A 148 27.15 2.19 -6.99
N LEU A 149 26.46 3.31 -7.22
CA LEU A 149 25.36 3.78 -6.40
C LEU A 149 24.13 2.83 -6.46
N VAL A 150 23.75 2.37 -7.66
CA VAL A 150 22.72 1.34 -7.85
C VAL A 150 23.05 0.07 -7.06
N ILE A 151 24.31 -0.37 -7.11
CA ILE A 151 24.78 -1.57 -6.39
C ILE A 151 24.66 -1.36 -4.89
N VAL A 152 25.09 -0.21 -4.38
CA VAL A 152 24.99 0.11 -2.95
C VAL A 152 23.53 0.15 -2.51
N ASN A 153 22.64 0.80 -3.25
CA ASN A 153 21.21 0.85 -2.97
C ASN A 153 20.59 -0.57 -2.96
N THR A 154 21.02 -1.43 -3.87
CA THR A 154 20.60 -2.85 -3.90
C THR A 154 21.06 -3.60 -2.65
N LEU A 155 22.31 -3.42 -2.24
CA LEU A 155 22.85 -4.04 -1.02
C LEU A 155 22.13 -3.54 0.24
N ILE A 156 21.71 -2.27 0.27
CA ILE A 156 20.93 -1.69 1.38
C ILE A 156 19.57 -2.39 1.51
N LEU A 157 18.85 -2.61 0.40
CA LEU A 157 17.58 -3.34 0.44
C LEU A 157 17.73 -4.81 0.86
N ILE A 158 18.79 -5.48 0.39
CA ILE A 158 19.10 -6.85 0.82
C ILE A 158 19.38 -6.88 2.32
N ALA A 159 20.21 -5.96 2.81
CA ALA A 159 20.49 -5.83 4.24
C ALA A 159 19.22 -5.54 5.05
N SER A 160 18.34 -4.67 4.55
CA SER A 160 17.04 -4.38 5.16
C SER A 160 16.19 -5.64 5.31
N SER A 161 16.11 -6.45 4.26
CA SER A 161 15.39 -7.74 4.27
C SER A 161 15.92 -8.70 5.34
N VAL A 162 17.26 -8.78 5.48
CA VAL A 162 17.91 -9.59 6.51
C VAL A 162 17.54 -9.07 7.92
N THR A 163 17.56 -7.76 8.14
CA THR A 163 17.19 -7.17 9.45
C THR A 163 15.73 -7.46 9.81
N LEU A 164 14.81 -7.38 8.83
CA LEU A 164 13.40 -7.70 9.04
C LEU A 164 13.18 -9.19 9.37
N HIS A 165 13.89 -10.08 8.68
CA HIS A 165 13.83 -11.51 8.97
C HIS A 165 14.24 -11.84 10.41
N TYR A 166 15.36 -11.26 10.88
CA TYR A 166 15.78 -11.43 12.27
C TYR A 166 14.89 -10.71 13.27
N SER A 167 14.24 -9.62 12.88
CA SER A 167 13.22 -8.94 13.68
C SER A 167 12.05 -9.89 13.94
N HIS A 168 11.55 -10.56 12.90
CA HIS A 168 10.48 -11.55 13.02
C HIS A 168 10.88 -12.74 13.92
N ILE A 169 12.10 -13.26 13.79
CA ILE A 169 12.61 -14.32 14.69
C ILE A 169 12.66 -13.83 16.14
N ALA A 170 13.13 -12.60 16.39
CA ALA A 170 13.18 -12.04 17.73
C ALA A 170 11.79 -11.89 18.36
N LEU A 171 10.78 -11.53 17.55
CA LEU A 171 9.38 -11.48 17.98
C LEU A 171 8.85 -12.86 18.37
N ARG A 172 9.11 -13.89 17.55
CA ARG A 172 8.73 -15.29 17.87
C ARG A 172 9.38 -15.82 19.15
N ASN A 173 10.58 -15.34 19.47
CA ASN A 173 11.30 -15.69 20.70
C ASN A 173 10.90 -14.82 21.91
N GLY A 174 9.87 -13.98 21.80
CA GLY A 174 9.40 -13.10 22.88
C GLY A 174 10.34 -11.93 23.21
N ASN A 175 11.39 -11.69 22.40
CA ASN A 175 12.36 -10.63 22.65
C ASN A 175 11.91 -9.30 21.99
N ARG A 176 11.01 -8.59 22.68
CA ARG A 176 10.45 -7.31 22.21
C ARG A 176 11.51 -6.24 21.96
N SER A 177 12.54 -6.14 22.80
CA SER A 177 13.58 -5.11 22.62
C SER A 177 14.38 -5.35 21.33
N ARG A 178 14.75 -6.60 21.06
CA ARG A 178 15.47 -6.96 19.83
C ARG A 178 14.60 -6.80 18.58
N PHE A 179 13.32 -7.17 18.66
CA PHE A 179 12.34 -6.90 17.60
C PHE A 179 12.28 -5.41 17.24
N LEU A 180 12.05 -4.53 18.21
CA LEU A 180 11.94 -3.08 17.96
C LEU A 180 13.23 -2.49 17.40
N LYS A 181 14.39 -2.90 17.91
CA LYS A 181 15.70 -2.44 17.40
C LYS A 181 15.90 -2.83 15.94
N LEU A 182 15.66 -4.10 15.60
CA LEU A 182 15.85 -4.59 14.24
C LEU A 182 14.84 -4.00 13.27
N LEU A 183 13.57 -3.86 13.67
CA LEU A 183 12.55 -3.20 12.87
C LEU A 183 12.89 -1.72 12.62
N GLY A 184 13.39 -1.02 13.64
CA GLY A 184 13.89 0.35 13.49
C GLY A 184 15.07 0.45 12.52
N THR A 185 15.99 -0.53 12.54
CA THR A 185 17.08 -0.62 11.55
C THR A 185 16.53 -0.86 10.14
N THR A 186 15.56 -1.74 9.96
CA THR A 186 14.89 -1.97 8.65
C THR A 186 14.31 -0.67 8.10
N LEU A 187 13.57 0.07 8.92
CA LEU A 187 12.97 1.35 8.52
C LEU A 187 14.02 2.40 8.15
N LEU A 188 15.10 2.50 8.95
CA LEU A 188 16.20 3.42 8.66
C LEU A 188 16.86 3.08 7.32
N LEU A 189 17.11 1.80 7.03
CA LEU A 189 17.67 1.37 5.75
C LEU A 189 16.72 1.68 4.58
N GLY A 190 15.41 1.55 4.77
CA GLY A 190 14.41 1.99 3.79
C GLY A 190 14.48 3.49 3.48
N ILE A 191 14.59 4.33 4.50
CA ILE A 191 14.76 5.79 4.34
C ILE A 191 16.05 6.11 3.59
N VAL A 192 17.16 5.44 3.94
CA VAL A 192 18.44 5.62 3.24
C VAL A 192 18.33 5.20 1.78
N PHE A 193 17.64 4.09 1.49
CA PHE A 193 17.39 3.66 0.12
C PHE A 193 16.59 4.69 -0.68
N ILE A 194 15.50 5.24 -0.13
CA ILE A 194 14.72 6.29 -0.81
C ILE A 194 15.57 7.55 -1.04
N GLY A 195 16.39 7.94 -0.07
CA GLY A 195 17.35 9.04 -0.24
C GLY A 195 18.35 8.77 -1.37
N GLY A 196 18.87 7.55 -1.45
CA GLY A 196 19.74 7.09 -2.53
C GLY A 196 19.05 7.13 -3.90
N GLN A 197 17.81 6.65 -3.99
CA GLN A 197 16.99 6.67 -5.20
C GLN A 197 16.76 8.11 -5.71
N VAL A 198 16.43 9.05 -4.80
CA VAL A 198 16.23 10.47 -5.14
C VAL A 198 17.54 11.10 -5.62
N TYR A 199 18.66 10.77 -4.99
CA TYR A 199 19.97 11.25 -5.40
C TYR A 199 20.37 10.72 -6.79
N GLU A 200 20.07 9.45 -7.10
CA GLU A 200 20.26 8.88 -8.45
C GLU A 200 19.42 9.60 -9.50
N TYR A 201 18.15 9.90 -9.19
CA TYR A 201 17.29 10.65 -10.10
C TYR A 201 17.82 12.06 -10.35
N TYR A 202 18.29 12.74 -9.32
CA TYR A 202 18.91 14.04 -9.46
C TYR A 202 20.13 13.98 -10.40
N GLU A 203 21.02 13.00 -10.19
CA GLU A 203 22.20 12.81 -11.03
C GLU A 203 21.83 12.56 -12.51
N PHE A 204 20.84 11.71 -12.76
CA PHE A 204 20.39 11.40 -14.12
C PHE A 204 19.73 12.59 -14.81
N ILE A 205 18.85 13.31 -14.10
CA ILE A 205 18.10 14.43 -14.67
C ILE A 205 19.02 15.63 -14.90
N VAL A 206 19.82 16.00 -13.90
CA VAL A 206 20.60 17.25 -13.89
C VAL A 206 21.93 17.10 -14.61
N HIS A 207 22.68 16.02 -14.38
CA HIS A 207 24.02 15.86 -14.93
C HIS A 207 24.03 15.07 -16.24
N LYS A 208 23.12 14.11 -16.43
CA LYS A 208 23.06 13.29 -17.65
C LYS A 208 21.96 13.69 -18.64
N GLY A 209 21.11 14.67 -18.29
CA GLY A 209 19.98 15.10 -19.12
C GLY A 209 18.93 14.02 -19.36
N PHE A 210 18.98 12.92 -18.59
CA PHE A 210 18.07 11.79 -18.73
C PHE A 210 16.82 12.04 -17.90
N SER A 211 15.80 12.62 -18.52
CA SER A 211 14.53 12.96 -17.86
C SER A 211 13.39 12.04 -18.31
N ILE A 212 12.28 12.07 -17.54
CA ILE A 212 11.05 11.33 -17.88
C ILE A 212 10.45 11.74 -19.23
N GLY A 213 10.68 12.99 -19.66
CA GLY A 213 10.25 13.52 -20.97
C GLY A 213 11.25 13.28 -22.11
N GLY A 214 12.42 12.69 -21.82
CA GLY A 214 13.49 12.46 -22.80
C GLY A 214 13.24 11.34 -23.81
N GLY A 215 12.00 10.83 -23.90
CA GLY A 215 11.59 9.78 -24.82
C GLY A 215 11.07 8.51 -24.13
N ILE A 216 10.72 7.52 -24.94
CA ILE A 216 10.04 6.28 -24.53
C ILE A 216 10.86 5.47 -23.51
N TYR A 217 12.19 5.56 -23.57
CA TYR A 217 13.05 4.90 -22.57
C TYR A 217 12.97 5.58 -21.19
N GLY A 218 13.00 6.91 -21.15
CA GLY A 218 12.86 7.68 -19.91
C GLY A 218 11.53 7.37 -19.22
N SER A 219 10.43 7.34 -19.97
CA SER A 219 9.11 6.99 -19.42
C SER A 219 9.07 5.56 -18.87
N ALA A 220 9.67 4.58 -19.56
CA ALA A 220 9.75 3.20 -19.07
C ALA A 220 10.60 3.06 -17.80
N PHE A 221 11.79 3.68 -17.80
CA PHE A 221 12.71 3.63 -16.66
C PHE A 221 12.11 4.30 -15.41
N TYR A 222 11.69 5.57 -15.52
CA TYR A 222 11.13 6.31 -14.40
C TYR A 222 9.75 5.82 -13.99
N GLY A 223 8.95 5.27 -14.92
CA GLY A 223 7.69 4.63 -14.59
C GLY A 223 7.87 3.39 -13.71
N LEU A 224 8.74 2.46 -14.10
CA LEU A 224 9.02 1.24 -13.33
C LEU A 224 9.72 1.54 -12.00
N THR A 225 10.80 2.33 -12.04
CA THR A 225 11.59 2.64 -10.85
C THR A 225 10.85 3.58 -9.89
N GLY A 226 9.99 4.46 -10.42
CA GLY A 226 9.11 5.32 -9.63
C GLY A 226 7.99 4.52 -8.94
N LEU A 227 7.36 3.58 -9.65
CA LEU A 227 6.39 2.66 -9.05
C LEU A 227 7.03 1.83 -7.93
N HIS A 228 8.25 1.33 -8.16
CA HIS A 228 9.01 0.63 -7.12
C HIS A 228 9.34 1.53 -5.92
N GLY A 229 9.81 2.77 -6.15
CA GLY A 229 10.07 3.73 -5.08
C GLY A 229 8.82 4.06 -4.25
N LEU A 230 7.67 4.17 -4.90
CA LEU A 230 6.37 4.33 -4.22
C LEU A 230 6.06 3.13 -3.33
N HIS A 231 6.24 1.91 -3.84
CA HIS A 231 6.07 0.68 -3.06
C HIS A 231 6.97 0.62 -1.83
N VAL A 232 8.25 0.97 -1.98
CA VAL A 232 9.20 0.98 -0.85
C VAL A 232 8.86 2.09 0.16
N THR A 233 8.24 3.18 -0.27
CA THR A 233 7.79 4.24 0.65
C THR A 233 6.56 3.82 1.45
N MET A 234 5.67 3.00 0.86
CA MET A 234 4.46 2.50 1.53
C MET A 234 4.71 1.28 2.43
N GLY A 235 5.68 0.42 2.07
CA GLY A 235 6.02 -0.81 2.79
C GLY A 235 6.89 -0.57 4.02
#